data_AF-A0A1E4T9G4-F1
#
_entry.id   AF-A0A1E4T9G4-F1
#
_cell.length_a   1.000
_cell.length_b   1.000
_cell.length_c   1.000
_cell.angle_alpha   90.00
_cell.angle_beta   90.00
_cell.angle_gamma   90.00
#
_symmetry.space_group_name_H-M   'P 1'
#
loop_
_entity.id
_entity.type
_entity.pdbx_description
1 polymer ?
#
loop_
_entity_poly.entity_id
_entity_poly.type
_entity_poly.pdbx_seq_one_letter_code
_entity_poly.pdbx_strand_id
1 'polypeptide(L)'
;MRLFLNVASLLLAAPGAFGLIPLETKGARFIRPSTNANSEGTEFQILGIDYQPGGSSAYGSDPDADVLTDGDACLRDAIVMQRLGINTIRVYTINPELDHDECMSIFNAAGIYVILDVNSPFENESIHRDDPEESYNSDYLTRIFKVVENFKGYPNLAGFFAGNEVVNSESSAEKSPPYIRAVQRDLKEYIAAHVNRTIPVGYSAADDIQLREAMWAYLVCKGGDASSDIDDSVSDFYGINSYQWCGDSSWTSSGYDVLNKTFYDTAVPMFFSEYGCNAESPRIFTEVDDAVYSPDGLLPFFSGGLIYEYSNEDNNYGLVEINSNKTVTLLEDFINLQNAYNNVVLPNVSESSIANVSFPECDKDAIEAMYSGFDASFDLPACPDEDLIKSGVSPSHTGSIVSVTKTTLPYSVYGTAGNAIDATLTMLADNQINSPSGVDDSSPSSTSTSTSQSTSRSAAAPAAVPIMGLPMLVSTFVLVSTLFIAIL
;
A
#
# COMPACT_ATOMS: atom_id res chain seq x y z
N MET A 1 45.86 23.58 31.41
CA MET A 1 44.89 22.87 32.26
C MET A 1 43.50 23.34 31.87
N ARG A 2 42.79 22.60 31.01
CA ARG A 2 41.37 22.83 30.68
C ARG A 2 40.61 21.59 31.15
N LEU A 3 39.57 21.78 31.97
CA LEU A 3 38.72 20.68 32.44
C LEU A 3 37.87 20.17 31.28
N PHE A 4 37.87 18.86 31.07
CA PHE A 4 36.81 18.20 30.31
C PHE A 4 35.64 17.94 31.26
N LEU A 5 34.48 18.55 30.99
CA LEU A 5 33.23 18.12 31.61
C LEU A 5 32.73 16.92 30.82
N ASN A 6 32.82 15.72 31.41
CA ASN A 6 32.09 14.58 30.91
C ASN A 6 30.61 14.75 31.29
N VAL A 7 29.80 15.22 30.34
CA VAL A 7 28.34 15.12 30.45
C VAL A 7 27.98 13.67 30.14
N ALA A 8 27.74 12.88 31.19
CA ALA A 8 27.16 11.55 31.02
C ALA A 8 25.68 11.72 30.67
N SER A 9 25.35 11.61 29.38
CA SER A 9 23.96 11.53 28.92
C SER A 9 23.33 10.27 29.49
N LEU A 10 22.48 10.46 30.50
CA LEU A 10 21.67 9.40 31.06
C LEU A 10 20.58 9.07 30.04
N LEU A 11 20.73 7.98 29.27
CA LEU A 11 19.60 7.43 28.53
C LEU A 11 18.54 7.02 29.54
N LEU A 12 17.47 7.80 29.65
CA LEU A 12 16.21 7.25 30.13
C LEU A 12 15.75 6.28 29.05
N ALA A 13 15.82 4.98 29.35
CA ALA A 13 15.02 4.01 28.62
C ALA A 13 13.56 4.40 28.85
N ALA A 14 12.93 4.98 27.83
CA ALA A 14 11.48 5.07 27.79
C ALA A 14 10.92 3.64 27.97
N PRO A 15 9.84 3.43 28.74
CA PRO A 15 9.14 2.15 28.69
C PRO A 15 8.75 1.92 27.23
N GLY A 16 9.23 0.80 26.65
CA GLY A 16 9.06 0.53 25.23
C GLY A 16 7.59 0.63 24.85
N ALA A 17 7.28 1.49 23.88
CA ALA A 17 6.00 1.44 23.22
C ALA A 17 5.95 0.10 22.47
N PHE A 18 5.02 -0.77 22.88
CA PHE A 18 4.79 -2.03 22.20
C PHE A 18 4.28 -1.74 20.79
N GLY A 19 4.90 -2.31 19.76
CA GLY A 19 4.51 -1.98 18.39
C GLY A 19 5.47 -2.45 17.30
N LEU A 20 5.10 -2.08 16.07
CA LEU A 20 5.90 -2.25 14.88
C LEU A 20 7.14 -1.34 14.91
N ILE A 21 8.18 -1.71 14.16
CA ILE A 21 9.34 -0.86 13.93
C ILE A 21 9.19 -0.25 12.52
N PRO A 22 9.51 1.05 12.33
CA PRO A 22 9.55 1.66 10.99
C PRO A 22 10.19 0.77 9.93
N LEU A 23 9.51 0.62 8.79
CA LEU A 23 10.10 -0.05 7.63
C LEU A 23 11.25 0.80 7.06
N GLU A 24 12.25 0.10 6.54
CA GLU A 24 13.38 0.67 5.80
C GLU A 24 13.31 0.23 4.33
N THR A 25 14.07 0.87 3.45
CA THR A 25 14.23 0.45 2.04
C THR A 25 15.68 0.06 1.76
N LYS A 26 15.87 -0.98 0.95
CA LYS A 26 17.20 -1.50 0.58
C LYS A 26 17.17 -2.06 -0.84
N GLY A 27 17.73 -1.31 -1.79
CA GLY A 27 17.52 -1.60 -3.21
C GLY A 27 16.02 -1.67 -3.52
N ALA A 28 15.64 -2.66 -4.33
CA ALA A 28 14.25 -2.86 -4.75
C ALA A 28 13.32 -3.51 -3.71
N ARG A 29 13.58 -3.36 -2.40
CA ARG A 29 12.81 -4.03 -1.32
C ARG A 29 12.59 -3.20 -0.08
N PHE A 30 11.40 -3.36 0.51
CA PHE A 30 11.14 -2.99 1.89
C PHE A 30 11.80 -3.99 2.84
N ILE A 31 12.34 -3.47 3.94
CA ILE A 31 12.96 -4.24 5.01
C ILE A 31 12.19 -3.95 6.31
N ARG A 32 11.79 -5.00 7.01
CA ARG A 32 11.39 -4.90 8.41
C ARG A 32 12.63 -5.10 9.30
N PRO A 33 13.06 -4.09 10.07
CA PRO A 33 14.22 -4.23 10.95
C PRO A 33 13.99 -5.26 12.06
N SER A 34 15.08 -5.72 12.68
CA SER A 34 14.99 -6.63 13.83
C SER A 34 14.72 -5.88 15.15
N THR A 35 14.06 -6.53 16.11
CA THR A 35 13.90 -5.99 17.48
C THR A 35 15.21 -5.93 18.25
N ASN A 36 16.25 -6.64 17.79
CA ASN A 36 17.61 -6.53 18.29
C ASN A 36 18.47 -5.78 17.27
N ALA A 37 18.97 -4.61 17.62
CA ALA A 37 19.82 -3.77 16.77
C ALA A 37 21.18 -4.40 16.34
N ASN A 38 21.48 -5.63 16.77
CA ASN A 38 22.65 -6.42 16.33
C ASN A 38 22.24 -7.64 15.48
N SER A 39 20.97 -7.74 15.07
CA SER A 39 20.42 -8.80 14.22
C SER A 39 19.92 -8.20 12.91
N GLU A 40 20.13 -8.93 11.82
CA GLU A 40 19.68 -8.51 10.47
C GLU A 40 18.15 -8.40 10.42
N GLY A 41 17.66 -7.40 9.68
CA GLY A 41 16.25 -7.31 9.27
C GLY A 41 15.86 -8.39 8.24
N THR A 42 14.56 -8.46 7.94
CA THR A 42 14.03 -9.34 6.88
C THR A 42 13.34 -8.53 5.81
N GLU A 43 13.34 -9.03 4.57
CA GLU A 43 12.44 -8.55 3.52
C GLU A 43 11.00 -8.45 4.06
N PHE A 44 10.31 -7.37 3.70
CA PHE A 44 8.89 -7.16 4.00
C PHE A 44 8.11 -7.19 2.68
N GLN A 45 7.02 -7.95 2.69
CA GLN A 45 6.12 -8.17 1.57
C GLN A 45 4.72 -7.71 2.00
N ILE A 46 4.14 -6.80 1.23
CA ILE A 46 2.82 -6.21 1.46
C ILE A 46 1.77 -7.28 1.13
N LEU A 47 1.02 -7.74 2.12
CA LEU A 47 -0.32 -8.32 1.90
C LEU A 47 -1.28 -7.27 2.43
N GLY A 48 -1.93 -6.52 1.53
CA GLY A 48 -2.72 -5.37 1.95
C GLY A 48 -4.11 -5.28 1.35
N ILE A 49 -4.84 -4.29 1.86
CA ILE A 49 -6.15 -3.87 1.38
C ILE A 49 -6.23 -2.34 1.40
N ASP A 50 -6.94 -1.80 0.44
CA ASP A 50 -7.31 -0.39 0.38
C ASP A 50 -8.47 -0.10 1.36
N TYR A 51 -8.27 0.84 2.28
CA TYR A 51 -9.18 1.12 3.39
C TYR A 51 -9.65 2.58 3.38
N GLN A 52 -10.78 2.83 2.73
CA GLN A 52 -11.44 4.13 2.74
C GLN A 52 -12.98 4.02 2.75
N PRO A 53 -13.63 3.43 3.80
CA PRO A 53 -15.07 3.53 4.03
C PRO A 53 -15.68 4.90 3.70
N GLY A 54 -16.66 4.91 2.78
CA GLY A 54 -17.27 6.13 2.24
C GLY A 54 -16.53 6.77 1.04
N GLY A 55 -15.49 6.12 0.53
CA GLY A 55 -14.69 6.54 -0.63
C GLY A 55 -13.73 7.71 -0.35
N SER A 56 -12.95 8.10 -1.37
CA SER A 56 -11.94 9.18 -1.27
C SER A 56 -12.50 10.54 -0.85
N SER A 57 -13.82 10.75 -0.94
CA SER A 57 -14.48 12.00 -0.53
C SER A 57 -15.14 11.93 0.85
N ALA A 58 -14.94 10.86 1.64
CA ALA A 58 -15.73 10.52 2.83
C ALA A 58 -15.94 11.69 3.83
N TYR A 59 -14.87 12.39 4.26
CA TYR A 59 -14.98 13.49 5.24
C TYR A 59 -15.43 14.83 4.64
N GLY A 60 -15.71 14.92 3.33
CA GLY A 60 -15.88 16.22 2.64
C GLY A 60 -17.01 17.10 3.20
N SER A 61 -18.12 16.50 3.63
CA SER A 61 -19.25 17.25 4.23
C SER A 61 -19.23 17.34 5.76
N ASP A 62 -18.41 16.52 6.40
CA ASP A 62 -18.21 16.46 7.85
C ASP A 62 -16.71 16.30 8.09
N PRO A 63 -15.95 17.41 8.21
CA PRO A 63 -14.49 17.37 8.26
C PRO A 63 -13.97 16.67 9.52
N ASP A 64 -14.83 16.40 10.51
CA ASP A 64 -14.49 15.63 11.72
C ASP A 64 -14.61 14.10 11.50
N ALA A 65 -15.15 13.64 10.36
CA ALA A 65 -15.48 12.25 10.04
C ALA A 65 -14.44 11.55 9.13
N ASP A 66 -13.15 11.72 9.44
CA ASP A 66 -12.05 10.98 8.81
C ASP A 66 -12.11 9.47 9.16
N VAL A 67 -11.76 8.63 8.19
CA VAL A 67 -11.73 7.16 8.32
C VAL A 67 -10.80 6.65 9.43
N LEU A 68 -9.78 7.43 9.83
CA LEU A 68 -8.84 7.12 10.90
C LEU A 68 -9.14 7.84 12.24
N THR A 69 -10.38 8.30 12.49
CA THR A 69 -10.74 8.97 13.77
C THR A 69 -11.83 8.29 14.60
N ASP A 70 -12.69 7.43 14.04
CA ASP A 70 -13.61 6.58 14.84
C ASP A 70 -12.87 5.32 15.32
N GLY A 71 -12.30 5.40 16.53
CA GLY A 71 -11.59 4.28 17.16
C GLY A 71 -12.41 2.98 17.30
N ASP A 72 -13.74 3.06 17.38
CA ASP A 72 -14.59 1.87 17.37
C ASP A 72 -14.65 1.25 15.98
N ALA A 73 -14.78 2.06 14.92
CA ALA A 73 -14.72 1.60 13.53
C ALA A 73 -13.35 1.00 13.19
N CYS A 74 -12.26 1.67 13.56
CA CYS A 74 -10.91 1.14 13.38
C CYS A 74 -10.71 -0.18 14.12
N LEU A 75 -11.22 -0.32 15.35
CA LEU A 75 -11.16 -1.58 16.09
C LEU A 75 -11.94 -2.71 15.39
N ARG A 76 -13.12 -2.40 14.86
CA ARG A 76 -13.94 -3.36 14.09
C ARG A 76 -13.19 -3.88 12.88
N ASP A 77 -12.62 -2.97 12.11
CA ASP A 77 -12.06 -3.28 10.81
C ASP A 77 -10.67 -3.91 10.98
N ALA A 78 -9.87 -3.47 11.95
CA ALA A 78 -8.64 -4.16 12.34
C ALA A 78 -8.88 -5.60 12.81
N ILE A 79 -9.99 -5.92 13.48
CA ILE A 79 -10.33 -7.31 13.84
C ILE A 79 -10.60 -8.17 12.60
N VAL A 80 -11.36 -7.63 11.64
CA VAL A 80 -11.70 -8.33 10.39
C VAL A 80 -10.47 -8.51 9.50
N MET A 81 -9.67 -7.46 9.35
CA MET A 81 -8.38 -7.46 8.64
C MET A 81 -7.36 -8.39 9.28
N GLN A 82 -7.26 -8.40 10.62
CA GLN A 82 -6.38 -9.30 11.33
C GLN A 82 -6.72 -10.76 11.00
N ARG A 83 -8.02 -11.08 10.97
CA ARG A 83 -8.54 -12.41 10.64
C ARG A 83 -8.29 -12.82 9.19
N LEU A 84 -8.36 -11.86 8.26
CA LEU A 84 -8.02 -12.07 6.85
C LEU A 84 -6.52 -12.29 6.63
N GLY A 85 -5.68 -11.72 7.49
CA GLY A 85 -4.23 -11.93 7.48
C GLY A 85 -3.40 -10.82 6.83
N ILE A 86 -4.03 -9.70 6.47
CA ILE A 86 -3.32 -8.55 5.86
C ILE A 86 -2.43 -7.84 6.86
N ASN A 87 -1.28 -7.35 6.40
CA ASN A 87 -0.25 -6.68 7.20
C ASN A 87 -0.09 -5.19 6.87
N THR A 88 -0.83 -4.69 5.88
CA THR A 88 -0.74 -3.30 5.40
C THR A 88 -2.12 -2.80 4.97
N ILE A 89 -2.46 -1.56 5.26
CA ILE A 89 -3.58 -0.85 4.61
C ILE A 89 -3.06 0.37 3.86
N ARG A 90 -3.77 0.77 2.81
CA ARG A 90 -3.63 2.09 2.18
C ARG A 90 -4.83 2.95 2.55
N VAL A 91 -4.60 4.23 2.83
CA VAL A 91 -5.67 5.22 3.06
C VAL A 91 -5.40 6.43 2.16
N TYR A 92 -6.40 6.81 1.37
CA TYR A 92 -6.29 7.78 0.28
C TYR A 92 -6.48 9.22 0.71
N THR A 93 -7.22 9.45 1.80
CA THR A 93 -7.67 10.79 2.16
C THR A 93 -7.89 10.87 3.67
N ILE A 94 -7.06 11.69 4.31
CA ILE A 94 -7.09 12.04 5.74
C ILE A 94 -7.16 13.56 5.94
N ASN A 95 -7.70 14.02 7.07
CA ASN A 95 -7.71 15.41 7.52
C ASN A 95 -6.57 15.62 8.56
N PRO A 96 -5.48 16.32 8.21
CA PRO A 96 -4.31 16.41 9.07
C PRO A 96 -4.49 17.33 10.29
N GLU A 97 -5.67 17.94 10.48
CA GLU A 97 -6.01 18.73 11.66
C GLU A 97 -6.54 17.88 12.83
N LEU A 98 -6.87 16.60 12.60
CA LEU A 98 -7.49 15.72 13.59
C LEU A 98 -6.49 14.84 14.36
N ASP A 99 -6.99 14.17 15.40
CA ASP A 99 -6.27 13.18 16.19
C ASP A 99 -6.56 11.76 15.68
N HIS A 100 -5.50 11.04 15.28
CA HIS A 100 -5.56 9.67 14.74
C HIS A 100 -4.94 8.64 15.70
N ASP A 101 -4.57 9.05 16.92
CA ASP A 101 -3.75 8.24 17.85
C ASP A 101 -4.41 6.89 18.13
N GLU A 102 -5.73 6.86 18.39
CA GLU A 102 -6.45 5.61 18.72
C GLU A 102 -6.45 4.62 17.54
N CYS A 103 -6.81 5.06 16.34
CA CYS A 103 -6.84 4.21 15.14
C CYS A 103 -5.44 3.71 14.75
N MET A 104 -4.44 4.59 14.70
CA MET A 104 -3.06 4.20 14.39
C MET A 104 -2.49 3.23 15.42
N SER A 105 -2.86 3.40 16.70
CA SER A 105 -2.48 2.47 17.78
C SER A 105 -3.17 1.10 17.66
N ILE A 106 -4.43 1.07 17.24
CA ILE A 106 -5.19 -0.16 16.98
C ILE A 106 -4.53 -0.94 15.83
N PHE A 107 -4.25 -0.31 14.69
CA PHE A 107 -3.58 -0.97 13.57
C PHE A 107 -2.16 -1.41 13.92
N ASN A 108 -1.39 -0.60 14.66
CA ASN A 108 -0.08 -0.98 15.19
C ASN A 108 -0.17 -2.22 16.10
N ALA A 109 -1.14 -2.27 17.03
CA ALA A 109 -1.36 -3.42 17.92
C ALA A 109 -1.86 -4.67 17.17
N ALA A 110 -2.55 -4.49 16.04
CA ALA A 110 -2.95 -5.56 15.13
C ALA A 110 -1.78 -6.12 14.30
N GLY A 111 -0.63 -5.42 14.25
CA GLY A 111 0.51 -5.73 13.39
C GLY A 111 0.32 -5.29 11.94
N ILE A 112 -0.42 -4.19 11.73
CA ILE A 112 -0.77 -3.63 10.42
C ILE A 112 -0.07 -2.27 10.21
N TYR A 113 0.67 -2.16 9.11
CA TYR A 113 1.23 -0.92 8.60
C TYR A 113 0.19 -0.10 7.83
N VAL A 114 0.44 1.20 7.69
CA VAL A 114 -0.40 2.14 6.94
C VAL A 114 0.46 2.85 5.91
N ILE A 115 0.06 2.82 4.65
CA ILE A 115 0.56 3.69 3.58
C ILE A 115 -0.48 4.81 3.41
N LEU A 116 -0.04 6.06 3.36
CA LEU A 116 -0.95 7.21 3.27
C LEU A 116 -0.69 8.00 1.99
N ASP A 117 -1.74 8.30 1.25
CA ASP A 117 -1.70 9.37 0.27
C ASP A 117 -1.73 10.72 1.02
N VAL A 118 -0.79 11.63 0.72
CA VAL A 118 -0.78 12.97 1.35
C VAL A 118 -1.82 13.94 0.77
N ASN A 119 -2.39 13.54 -0.36
CA ASN A 119 -3.32 14.29 -1.18
C ASN A 119 -4.77 14.06 -0.75
N SER A 120 -5.69 14.84 -1.32
CA SER A 120 -7.13 14.56 -1.27
C SER A 120 -7.82 15.12 -2.53
N PRO A 121 -9.10 14.76 -2.78
CA PRO A 121 -9.88 15.34 -3.88
C PRO A 121 -10.40 16.77 -3.61
N PHE A 122 -10.01 17.40 -2.49
CA PHE A 122 -10.45 18.76 -2.14
C PHE A 122 -9.59 19.86 -2.79
N GLU A 123 -10.15 21.06 -2.86
CA GLU A 123 -9.52 22.21 -3.53
C GLU A 123 -8.18 22.57 -2.89
N ASN A 124 -7.12 22.67 -3.71
CA ASN A 124 -5.72 22.87 -3.30
C ASN A 124 -5.12 21.76 -2.42
N GLU A 125 -5.71 20.56 -2.38
CA GLU A 125 -5.17 19.40 -1.65
C GLU A 125 -4.56 18.31 -2.56
N SER A 126 -4.44 18.58 -3.86
CA SER A 126 -3.79 17.70 -4.85
C SER A 126 -3.26 18.46 -6.06
N ILE A 127 -2.32 17.87 -6.79
CA ILE A 127 -1.89 18.35 -8.11
C ILE A 127 -3.00 18.08 -9.13
N HIS A 128 -3.52 19.14 -9.75
CA HIS A 128 -4.56 19.07 -10.75
C HIS A 128 -3.97 18.66 -12.11
N ARG A 129 -4.26 17.44 -12.57
CA ARG A 129 -3.61 16.81 -13.75
C ARG A 129 -3.65 17.60 -15.07
N ASP A 130 -4.65 18.45 -15.27
CA ASP A 130 -4.75 19.32 -16.46
C ASP A 130 -4.06 20.68 -16.29
N ASP A 131 -3.82 21.10 -15.05
CA ASP A 131 -3.23 22.39 -14.66
C ASP A 131 -2.33 22.24 -13.41
N PRO A 132 -1.17 21.57 -13.56
CA PRO A 132 -0.27 21.32 -12.45
C PRO A 132 0.50 22.58 -12.01
N GLU A 133 0.58 23.60 -12.86
CA GLU A 133 1.24 24.89 -12.54
C GLU A 133 0.42 25.71 -11.53
N GLU A 134 -0.89 25.85 -11.73
CA GLU A 134 -1.73 26.62 -10.79
C GLU A 134 -1.94 25.88 -9.44
N SER A 135 -1.92 24.54 -9.45
CA SER A 135 -2.16 23.71 -8.26
C SER A 135 -0.92 23.41 -7.41
N TYR A 136 0.30 23.48 -7.97
CA TYR A 136 1.54 23.35 -7.21
C TYR A 136 1.90 24.69 -6.53
N ASN A 137 1.32 24.93 -5.36
CA ASN A 137 1.40 26.20 -4.63
C ASN A 137 1.65 26.03 -3.12
N SER A 138 1.87 27.14 -2.39
CA SER A 138 2.20 27.11 -0.94
C SER A 138 1.05 26.58 -0.06
N ASP A 139 -0.21 26.74 -0.45
CA ASP A 139 -1.35 26.18 0.29
C ASP A 139 -1.36 24.64 0.19
N TYR A 140 -1.11 24.10 -1.01
CA TYR A 140 -0.91 22.66 -1.23
C TYR A 140 0.31 22.11 -0.47
N LEU A 141 1.46 22.79 -0.52
CA LEU A 141 2.63 22.38 0.27
C LEU A 141 2.34 22.40 1.78
N THR A 142 1.65 23.43 2.27
CA THR A 142 1.20 23.52 3.67
C THR A 142 0.32 22.32 4.03
N ARG A 143 -0.59 21.91 3.15
CA ARG A 143 -1.47 20.75 3.35
C ARG A 143 -0.69 19.45 3.48
N ILE A 144 0.21 19.14 2.54
CA ILE A 144 0.95 17.86 2.57
C ILE A 144 1.97 17.82 3.70
N PHE A 145 2.60 18.94 4.06
CA PHE A 145 3.50 19.01 5.21
C PHE A 145 2.76 18.84 6.56
N LYS A 146 1.49 19.26 6.66
CA LYS A 146 0.66 18.95 7.84
C LYS A 146 0.37 17.46 7.97
N VAL A 147 0.21 16.72 6.86
CA VAL A 147 0.13 15.24 6.90
C VAL A 147 1.41 14.65 7.50
N VAL A 148 2.58 15.14 7.06
CA VAL A 148 3.87 14.71 7.64
C VAL A 148 3.93 15.02 9.14
N GLU A 149 3.59 16.23 9.57
CA GLU A 149 3.61 16.59 11.00
C GLU A 149 2.64 15.76 11.86
N ASN A 150 1.45 15.45 11.33
CA ASN A 150 0.46 14.66 12.03
C ASN A 150 0.89 13.18 12.13
N PHE A 151 1.37 12.57 11.05
CA PHE A 151 1.62 11.13 11.00
C PHE A 151 3.06 10.68 11.27
N LYS A 152 4.07 11.57 11.30
CA LYS A 152 5.49 11.21 11.46
C LYS A 152 5.83 10.44 12.74
N GLY A 153 5.03 10.58 13.79
CA GLY A 153 5.24 9.91 15.08
C GLY A 153 4.81 8.45 15.12
N TYR A 154 4.01 7.98 14.16
CA TYR A 154 3.57 6.60 14.13
C TYR A 154 4.65 5.67 13.52
N PRO A 155 5.05 4.59 14.23
CA PRO A 155 6.06 3.67 13.73
C PRO A 155 5.52 2.72 12.65
N ASN A 156 4.20 2.49 12.62
CA ASN A 156 3.52 1.68 11.61
C ASN A 156 3.12 2.48 10.35
N LEU A 157 3.46 3.77 10.24
CA LEU A 157 3.43 4.46 8.94
C LEU A 157 4.55 3.90 8.04
N ALA A 158 4.19 3.17 6.99
CA ALA A 158 5.12 2.55 6.06
C ALA A 158 5.73 3.56 5.08
N GLY A 159 4.94 4.53 4.61
CA GLY A 159 5.38 5.53 3.63
C GLY A 159 4.24 6.44 3.17
N PHE A 160 4.59 7.41 2.33
CA PHE A 160 3.65 8.36 1.74
C PHE A 160 3.56 8.22 0.22
N PHE A 161 2.34 8.22 -0.34
CA PHE A 161 2.12 8.48 -1.76
C PHE A 161 2.02 9.99 -2.00
N ALA A 162 2.98 10.54 -2.75
CA ALA A 162 3.03 11.94 -3.20
C ALA A 162 2.00 12.26 -4.28
N GLY A 163 1.43 11.25 -4.93
CA GLY A 163 0.36 11.39 -5.92
C GLY A 163 -0.22 10.03 -6.31
N ASN A 164 -1.46 10.05 -6.80
CA ASN A 164 -2.20 8.90 -7.30
C ASN A 164 -2.76 9.21 -8.68
N GLU A 165 -2.35 8.47 -9.71
CA GLU A 165 -2.83 8.57 -11.09
C GLU A 165 -2.94 10.00 -11.65
N VAL A 166 -2.00 10.88 -11.26
CA VAL A 166 -1.95 12.26 -11.78
C VAL A 166 -1.72 12.21 -13.29
N VAL A 167 -0.75 11.39 -13.73
CA VAL A 167 -0.63 10.99 -15.14
C VAL A 167 -1.50 9.76 -15.41
N ASN A 168 -2.58 9.95 -16.18
CA ASN A 168 -3.51 8.89 -16.62
C ASN A 168 -4.05 9.09 -18.07
N SER A 169 -3.48 10.06 -18.80
CA SER A 169 -3.87 10.43 -20.17
C SER A 169 -2.74 11.20 -20.87
N GLU A 170 -2.81 11.32 -22.19
CA GLU A 170 -1.90 12.15 -23.01
C GLU A 170 -1.80 13.59 -22.48
N SER A 171 -2.92 14.28 -22.23
CA SER A 171 -2.96 15.66 -21.66
C SER A 171 -2.17 15.79 -20.35
N SER A 172 -2.28 14.79 -19.47
CA SER A 172 -1.57 14.78 -18.19
C SER A 172 -0.10 14.41 -18.33
N ALA A 173 0.25 13.53 -19.27
CA ALA A 173 1.62 13.12 -19.56
C ALA A 173 2.46 14.26 -20.16
N GLU A 174 1.84 15.14 -20.95
CA GLU A 174 2.46 16.33 -21.55
C GLU A 174 2.79 17.46 -20.53
N LYS A 175 2.38 17.34 -19.26
CA LYS A 175 2.40 18.46 -18.30
C LYS A 175 2.81 18.11 -16.86
N SER A 176 2.29 17.01 -16.33
CA SER A 176 2.37 16.70 -14.90
C SER A 176 3.66 16.02 -14.39
N PRO A 177 4.46 15.28 -15.19
CA PRO A 177 5.61 14.55 -14.64
C PRO A 177 6.60 15.41 -13.85
N PRO A 178 7.04 16.60 -14.30
CA PRO A 178 7.97 17.43 -13.53
C PRO A 178 7.41 17.89 -12.18
N TYR A 179 6.10 18.11 -12.09
CA TYR A 179 5.44 18.49 -10.84
C TYR A 179 5.39 17.31 -9.86
N ILE A 180 5.16 16.08 -10.34
CA ILE A 180 5.19 14.87 -9.49
C ILE A 180 6.59 14.69 -8.88
N ARG A 181 7.66 14.83 -9.68
CA ARG A 181 9.04 14.83 -9.17
C ARG A 181 9.26 15.97 -8.16
N ALA A 182 8.79 17.20 -8.44
CA ALA A 182 8.95 18.34 -7.54
C ALA A 182 8.24 18.15 -6.18
N VAL A 183 7.03 17.58 -6.15
CA VAL A 183 6.33 17.25 -4.91
C VAL A 183 7.08 16.18 -4.11
N GLN A 184 7.63 15.15 -4.76
CA GLN A 184 8.46 14.15 -4.08
C GLN A 184 9.73 14.76 -3.47
N ARG A 185 10.42 15.65 -4.21
CA ARG A 185 11.58 16.41 -3.71
C ARG A 185 11.21 17.18 -2.45
N ASP A 186 10.20 18.04 -2.53
CA ASP A 186 9.82 18.94 -1.44
C ASP A 186 9.34 18.19 -0.19
N LEU A 187 8.58 17.10 -0.36
CA LEU A 187 8.19 16.20 0.74
C LEU A 187 9.41 15.56 1.41
N LYS A 188 10.36 15.06 0.63
CA LYS A 188 11.56 14.39 1.15
C LYS A 188 12.51 15.38 1.83
N GLU A 189 12.66 16.58 1.30
CA GLU A 189 13.37 17.70 1.97
C GLU A 189 12.70 18.07 3.30
N TYR A 190 11.37 18.21 3.33
CA TYR A 190 10.62 18.50 4.55
C TYR A 190 10.78 17.38 5.59
N ILE A 191 10.66 16.11 5.18
CA ILE A 191 10.84 14.95 6.05
C ILE A 191 12.27 14.94 6.63
N ALA A 192 13.28 15.16 5.79
CA ALA A 192 14.68 15.22 6.23
C ALA A 192 14.98 16.38 7.20
N ALA A 193 14.24 17.48 7.12
CA ALA A 193 14.37 18.63 8.02
C ALA A 193 13.64 18.43 9.38
N HIS A 194 12.47 17.77 9.39
CA HIS A 194 11.55 17.77 10.54
C HIS A 194 11.24 16.40 11.17
N VAL A 195 11.82 15.31 10.65
CA VAL A 195 11.55 13.93 11.09
C VAL A 195 12.84 13.21 11.49
N ASN A 196 12.83 12.56 12.67
CA ASN A 196 13.99 11.83 13.21
C ASN A 196 14.12 10.38 12.66
N ARG A 197 13.40 10.04 11.60
CA ARG A 197 13.44 8.74 10.91
C ARG A 197 13.20 8.92 9.41
N THR A 198 13.65 7.97 8.61
CA THR A 198 13.22 7.87 7.21
C THR A 198 11.72 7.54 7.17
N ILE A 199 10.99 8.26 6.33
CA ILE A 199 9.66 7.89 5.84
C ILE A 199 9.80 7.95 4.31
N PRO A 200 9.70 6.83 3.59
CA PRO A 200 9.86 6.85 2.14
C PRO A 200 8.65 7.53 1.48
N VAL A 201 8.91 8.23 0.37
CA VAL A 201 7.89 8.91 -0.44
C VAL A 201 7.88 8.32 -1.84
N GLY A 202 6.74 7.78 -2.27
CA GLY A 202 6.55 7.14 -3.58
C GLY A 202 5.37 7.72 -4.35
N TYR A 203 5.03 7.06 -5.46
CA TYR A 203 3.93 7.45 -6.35
C TYR A 203 3.09 6.23 -6.73
N SER A 204 1.77 6.40 -6.82
CA SER A 204 0.81 5.38 -7.26
C SER A 204 0.40 5.67 -8.71
N ALA A 205 0.77 4.79 -9.63
CA ALA A 205 0.60 4.98 -11.07
C ALA A 205 -0.58 4.20 -11.66
N ALA A 206 -1.23 4.79 -12.66
CA ALA A 206 -2.20 4.08 -13.50
C ALA A 206 -1.49 3.05 -14.40
N ASP A 207 -2.10 1.88 -14.60
CA ASP A 207 -1.61 0.84 -15.52
C ASP A 207 -2.03 1.10 -16.99
N ASP A 208 -1.80 2.31 -17.49
CA ASP A 208 -1.93 2.60 -18.91
C ASP A 208 -0.77 1.96 -19.68
N ILE A 209 -1.08 0.99 -20.54
CA ILE A 209 -0.10 0.17 -21.27
C ILE A 209 0.85 1.01 -22.15
N GLN A 210 0.45 2.20 -22.59
CA GLN A 210 1.28 3.09 -23.42
C GLN A 210 2.14 4.05 -22.59
N LEU A 211 1.66 4.47 -21.41
CA LEU A 211 2.34 5.47 -20.57
C LEU A 211 3.21 4.87 -19.45
N ARG A 212 2.86 3.67 -18.95
CA ARG A 212 3.43 3.14 -17.70
C ARG A 212 4.95 2.94 -17.72
N GLU A 213 5.54 2.60 -18.87
CA GLU A 213 6.99 2.41 -19.01
C GLU A 213 7.73 3.75 -18.93
N ALA A 214 7.26 4.76 -19.66
CA ALA A 214 7.79 6.12 -19.60
C ALA A 214 7.65 6.73 -18.20
N MET A 215 6.48 6.57 -17.57
CA MET A 215 6.21 7.09 -16.23
C MET A 215 7.09 6.45 -15.15
N TRP A 216 7.27 5.12 -15.21
CA TRP A 216 8.18 4.40 -14.32
C TRP A 216 9.62 4.83 -14.53
N ALA A 217 10.12 4.78 -15.77
CA ALA A 217 11.50 5.16 -16.09
C ALA A 217 11.80 6.59 -15.65
N TYR A 218 10.86 7.51 -15.88
CA TYR A 218 10.97 8.90 -15.44
C TYR A 218 10.96 9.08 -13.92
N LEU A 219 10.24 8.27 -13.14
CA LEU A 219 10.20 8.40 -11.68
C LEU A 219 11.31 7.66 -10.93
N VAL A 220 11.94 6.64 -11.53
CA VAL A 220 12.95 5.79 -10.86
C VAL A 220 14.40 5.99 -11.34
N CYS A 221 14.68 6.96 -12.21
CA CYS A 221 16.04 7.27 -12.69
C CYS A 221 16.81 8.29 -11.82
N LYS A 222 18.16 8.25 -11.86
CA LYS A 222 19.10 9.19 -11.20
C LYS A 222 20.20 9.68 -12.14
N GLY A 223 20.78 10.84 -11.89
CA GLY A 223 21.89 11.39 -12.68
C GLY A 223 21.61 11.46 -14.20
N GLY A 224 22.58 11.09 -15.04
CA GLY A 224 22.41 11.09 -16.50
C GLY A 224 22.29 12.50 -17.10
N ASP A 225 21.23 12.74 -17.88
CA ASP A 225 20.85 14.05 -18.43
C ASP A 225 20.40 15.06 -17.35
N ALA A 226 20.09 14.58 -16.14
CA ALA A 226 19.56 15.37 -15.06
C ALA A 226 20.66 15.90 -14.10
N SER A 227 20.36 16.98 -13.38
CA SER A 227 21.27 17.56 -12.39
C SER A 227 21.41 16.66 -11.15
N SER A 228 22.46 16.85 -10.34
CA SER A 228 22.60 16.13 -9.05
C SER A 228 21.39 16.30 -8.13
N ASP A 229 20.75 17.46 -8.24
CA ASP A 229 19.67 17.89 -7.36
C ASP A 229 18.33 17.23 -7.79
N ILE A 230 18.31 16.49 -8.91
CA ILE A 230 17.22 15.58 -9.29
C ILE A 230 17.14 14.36 -8.38
N ASP A 231 18.26 13.90 -7.79
CA ASP A 231 18.34 12.57 -7.18
C ASP A 231 17.47 12.46 -5.92
N ASP A 232 17.16 13.60 -5.30
CA ASP A 232 16.25 13.74 -4.18
C ASP A 232 14.77 13.68 -4.60
N SER A 233 14.45 13.99 -5.86
CA SER A 233 13.07 13.93 -6.42
C SER A 233 12.60 12.52 -6.81
N VAL A 234 13.48 11.52 -6.75
CA VAL A 234 13.21 10.13 -7.13
C VAL A 234 12.20 9.50 -6.17
N SER A 235 11.28 8.68 -6.70
CA SER A 235 10.36 7.88 -5.89
C SER A 235 11.13 6.86 -5.05
N ASP A 236 10.90 6.83 -3.74
CA ASP A 236 11.51 5.83 -2.84
C ASP A 236 10.82 4.46 -2.94
N PHE A 237 9.62 4.40 -3.54
CA PHE A 237 8.91 3.19 -3.98
C PHE A 237 7.92 3.54 -5.09
N TYR A 238 7.47 2.54 -5.86
CA TYR A 238 6.56 2.71 -7.00
C TYR A 238 5.34 1.79 -6.88
N GLY A 239 4.15 2.36 -6.70
CA GLY A 239 2.88 1.65 -6.77
C GLY A 239 2.33 1.63 -8.20
N ILE A 240 1.69 0.53 -8.60
CA ILE A 240 0.86 0.50 -9.81
C ILE A 240 -0.53 -0.06 -9.51
N ASN A 241 -1.56 0.65 -9.97
CA ASN A 241 -2.96 0.26 -9.87
C ASN A 241 -3.30 -0.67 -11.05
N SER A 242 -3.22 -1.99 -10.85
CA SER A 242 -3.30 -2.97 -11.94
C SER A 242 -4.49 -3.92 -11.84
N TYR A 243 -5.50 -3.67 -12.68
CA TYR A 243 -6.71 -4.47 -12.79
C TYR A 243 -6.72 -5.42 -14.01
N GLN A 244 -5.56 -5.71 -14.63
CA GLN A 244 -5.53 -6.51 -15.87
C GLN A 244 -5.89 -8.00 -15.67
N TRP A 245 -5.80 -8.55 -14.45
CA TRP A 245 -6.22 -9.92 -14.15
C TRP A 245 -7.65 -9.93 -13.60
N CYS A 246 -8.58 -10.52 -14.36
CA CYS A 246 -9.98 -10.67 -14.00
C CYS A 246 -10.38 -12.15 -14.12
N GLY A 247 -11.06 -12.69 -13.10
CA GLY A 247 -11.58 -14.06 -13.12
C GLY A 247 -10.51 -15.16 -13.24
N ASP A 248 -10.85 -16.27 -13.88
CA ASP A 248 -9.95 -17.41 -14.12
C ASP A 248 -9.00 -17.12 -15.31
N SER A 249 -8.05 -16.20 -15.08
CA SER A 249 -7.08 -15.75 -16.08
C SER A 249 -5.73 -16.48 -15.97
N SER A 250 -4.70 -15.94 -16.62
CA SER A 250 -3.36 -16.49 -16.68
C SER A 250 -2.35 -15.37 -16.96
N TRP A 251 -1.06 -15.66 -16.76
CA TRP A 251 0.05 -14.75 -17.03
C TRP A 251 -0.01 -14.04 -18.39
N THR A 252 -0.41 -14.74 -19.44
CA THR A 252 -0.45 -14.19 -20.81
C THR A 252 -1.81 -13.54 -21.15
N SER A 253 -2.92 -14.04 -20.60
CA SER A 253 -4.25 -13.44 -20.85
C SER A 253 -4.50 -12.18 -20.04
N SER A 254 -3.88 -12.05 -18.86
CA SER A 254 -3.85 -10.83 -18.03
C SER A 254 -2.79 -9.82 -18.46
N GLY A 255 -1.90 -10.15 -19.39
CA GLY A 255 -0.76 -9.28 -19.72
C GLY A 255 0.27 -9.08 -18.60
N TYR A 256 0.16 -9.81 -17.48
CA TYR A 256 1.14 -9.75 -16.38
C TYR A 256 2.55 -10.23 -16.83
N ASP A 257 2.64 -11.08 -17.86
CA ASP A 257 3.92 -11.41 -18.48
C ASP A 257 4.55 -10.24 -19.26
N VAL A 258 3.77 -9.26 -19.70
CA VAL A 258 4.26 -8.01 -20.29
C VAL A 258 4.59 -7.02 -19.19
N LEU A 259 3.72 -6.87 -18.18
CA LEU A 259 3.95 -6.01 -17.01
C LEU A 259 5.25 -6.36 -16.30
N ASN A 260 5.51 -7.65 -16.03
CA ASN A 260 6.76 -8.07 -15.39
C ASN A 260 7.99 -7.71 -16.26
N LYS A 261 7.93 -7.92 -17.58
CA LYS A 261 9.02 -7.53 -18.49
C LYS A 261 9.28 -6.02 -18.54
N THR A 262 8.27 -5.19 -18.27
CA THR A 262 8.42 -3.73 -18.19
C THR A 262 9.22 -3.30 -16.95
N PHE A 263 9.16 -4.05 -15.84
CA PHE A 263 9.58 -3.54 -14.53
C PHE A 263 10.53 -4.45 -13.70
N TYR A 264 10.88 -5.65 -14.18
CA TYR A 264 11.62 -6.66 -13.42
C TYR A 264 13.01 -6.23 -12.89
N ASP A 265 13.60 -5.17 -13.45
CA ASP A 265 14.92 -4.65 -13.10
C ASP A 265 14.88 -3.30 -12.36
N THR A 266 13.73 -2.93 -11.79
CA THR A 266 13.59 -1.70 -11.00
C THR A 266 14.57 -1.59 -9.83
N ALA A 267 14.97 -0.36 -9.51
CA ALA A 267 15.90 -0.05 -8.42
C ALA A 267 15.21 0.21 -7.06
N VAL A 268 13.87 0.30 -7.03
CA VAL A 268 13.06 0.71 -5.86
C VAL A 268 12.00 -0.35 -5.53
N PRO A 269 11.51 -0.44 -4.28
CA PRO A 269 10.40 -1.32 -3.95
C PRO A 269 9.20 -0.99 -4.84
N MET A 270 8.64 -2.01 -5.46
CA MET A 270 7.49 -1.88 -6.36
C MET A 270 6.43 -2.90 -6.00
N PHE A 271 5.17 -2.50 -6.00
CA PHE A 271 4.04 -3.33 -5.58
C PHE A 271 2.76 -2.91 -6.32
N PHE A 272 1.73 -3.75 -6.29
CA PHE A 272 0.41 -3.32 -6.73
C PHE A 272 -0.21 -2.44 -5.65
N SER A 273 -0.32 -1.14 -5.92
CA SER A 273 -0.95 -0.17 -5.02
C SER A 273 -2.47 -0.35 -4.98
N GLU A 274 -3.03 -0.96 -6.01
CA GLU A 274 -4.39 -1.52 -6.10
C GLU A 274 -4.36 -2.74 -7.04
N TYR A 275 -5.09 -3.81 -6.73
CA TYR A 275 -5.44 -4.90 -7.65
C TYR A 275 -6.74 -5.62 -7.24
N GLY A 276 -7.21 -6.56 -8.07
CA GLY A 276 -8.40 -7.39 -7.80
C GLY A 276 -9.63 -7.00 -8.62
N CYS A 277 -9.55 -7.12 -9.96
CA CYS A 277 -10.60 -6.77 -10.92
C CYS A 277 -11.96 -7.42 -10.63
N ASN A 278 -13.04 -6.62 -10.59
CA ASN A 278 -14.41 -7.11 -10.34
C ASN A 278 -15.27 -7.34 -11.59
N ALA A 279 -14.68 -7.35 -12.80
CA ALA A 279 -15.40 -7.60 -14.05
C ALA A 279 -16.04 -9.02 -14.11
N GLU A 280 -15.50 -9.96 -13.34
CA GLU A 280 -16.15 -11.22 -12.99
C GLU A 280 -16.36 -11.26 -11.46
N SER A 281 -17.57 -11.64 -11.02
CA SER A 281 -17.98 -11.59 -9.60
C SER A 281 -18.85 -12.80 -9.24
N PRO A 282 -18.72 -13.41 -8.03
CA PRO A 282 -17.75 -13.09 -6.97
C PRO A 282 -16.30 -13.25 -7.44
N ARG A 283 -15.40 -12.39 -6.95
CA ARG A 283 -13.98 -12.45 -7.33
C ARG A 283 -13.36 -13.69 -6.70
N ILE A 284 -12.59 -14.43 -7.51
CA ILE A 284 -11.94 -15.69 -7.10
C ILE A 284 -10.46 -15.52 -6.73
N PHE A 285 -9.88 -14.35 -7.00
CA PHE A 285 -8.53 -13.93 -6.62
C PHE A 285 -7.40 -14.91 -7.01
N THR A 286 -7.49 -15.56 -8.17
CA THR A 286 -6.43 -16.48 -8.65
C THR A 286 -5.10 -15.76 -8.87
N GLU A 287 -5.12 -14.46 -9.16
CA GLU A 287 -3.93 -13.61 -9.27
C GLU A 287 -3.06 -13.60 -8.00
N VAL A 288 -3.64 -13.84 -6.81
CA VAL A 288 -2.88 -13.89 -5.55
C VAL A 288 -1.88 -15.03 -5.59
N ASP A 289 -2.35 -16.25 -5.85
CA ASP A 289 -1.55 -17.48 -5.81
C ASP A 289 -0.79 -17.73 -7.13
N ASP A 290 -1.42 -17.48 -8.27
CA ASP A 290 -0.84 -17.77 -9.59
C ASP A 290 0.12 -16.69 -10.09
N ALA A 291 0.09 -15.46 -9.52
CA ALA A 291 0.94 -14.36 -9.98
C ALA A 291 1.61 -13.54 -8.88
N VAL A 292 0.87 -12.80 -8.05
CA VAL A 292 1.39 -11.77 -7.13
C VAL A 292 2.37 -12.37 -6.13
N TYR A 293 1.97 -13.45 -5.46
CA TYR A 293 2.80 -14.16 -4.46
C TYR A 293 3.36 -15.49 -4.97
N SER A 294 3.29 -15.73 -6.29
CA SER A 294 3.88 -16.92 -6.92
C SER A 294 5.41 -16.79 -6.98
N PRO A 295 6.20 -17.79 -6.51
CA PRO A 295 7.65 -17.79 -6.63
C PRO A 295 8.18 -17.82 -8.07
N ASP A 296 7.38 -18.33 -9.01
CA ASP A 296 7.67 -18.29 -10.46
C ASP A 296 7.03 -17.07 -11.14
N GLY A 297 6.45 -16.14 -10.35
CA GLY A 297 5.65 -15.02 -10.80
C GLY A 297 6.21 -13.64 -10.48
N LEU A 298 5.42 -12.79 -9.84
CA LEU A 298 5.80 -11.40 -9.51
C LEU A 298 6.60 -11.30 -8.20
N LEU A 299 6.43 -12.23 -7.25
CA LEU A 299 7.10 -12.22 -5.94
C LEU A 299 8.64 -12.01 -5.99
N PRO A 300 9.40 -12.54 -6.98
CA PRO A 300 10.85 -12.29 -7.08
C PRO A 300 11.22 -10.86 -7.49
N PHE A 301 10.26 -10.03 -7.91
CA PHE A 301 10.48 -8.67 -8.42
C PHE A 301 9.66 -7.61 -7.68
N PHE A 302 8.43 -7.93 -7.30
CA PHE A 302 7.49 -7.08 -6.57
C PHE A 302 7.55 -7.33 -5.05
N SER A 303 7.04 -6.37 -4.29
CA SER A 303 6.90 -6.38 -2.83
C SER A 303 5.46 -6.65 -2.39
N GLY A 304 4.70 -7.41 -3.19
CA GLY A 304 3.30 -7.76 -2.94
C GLY A 304 2.30 -6.75 -3.50
N GLY A 305 1.20 -6.50 -2.78
CA GLY A 305 0.22 -5.49 -3.16
C GLY A 305 -1.02 -5.38 -2.26
N LEU A 306 -1.92 -4.45 -2.61
CA LEU A 306 -3.17 -4.18 -1.89
C LEU A 306 -4.42 -4.49 -2.74
N ILE A 307 -5.38 -5.21 -2.16
CA ILE A 307 -6.69 -5.45 -2.79
C ILE A 307 -7.60 -4.22 -2.63
N TYR A 308 -8.13 -3.76 -3.76
CA TYR A 308 -9.18 -2.75 -3.81
C TYR A 308 -10.56 -3.44 -3.71
N GLU A 309 -11.40 -3.21 -2.69
CA GLU A 309 -11.16 -2.44 -1.46
C GLU A 309 -11.89 -3.08 -0.26
N TYR A 310 -11.70 -2.54 0.95
CA TYR A 310 -12.28 -3.10 2.16
C TYR A 310 -13.83 -3.06 2.19
N SER A 311 -14.42 -1.87 2.09
CA SER A 311 -15.86 -1.66 2.24
C SER A 311 -16.57 -1.72 0.89
N ASN A 312 -17.81 -2.19 0.92
CA ASN A 312 -18.65 -2.28 -0.27
C ASN A 312 -19.36 -0.94 -0.52
N GLU A 313 -18.88 -0.22 -1.52
CA GLU A 313 -19.46 1.03 -2.02
C GLU A 313 -20.22 0.79 -3.34
N ASP A 314 -20.75 1.85 -3.98
CA ASP A 314 -21.52 1.76 -5.25
C ASP A 314 -20.73 1.11 -6.41
N ASN A 315 -19.40 1.01 -6.31
CA ASN A 315 -18.50 0.39 -7.28
C ASN A 315 -18.48 -1.15 -7.23
N ASN A 316 -19.03 -1.77 -6.16
CA ASN A 316 -19.04 -3.21 -5.90
C ASN A 316 -17.63 -3.84 -5.84
N TYR A 317 -16.65 -3.15 -5.24
CA TYR A 317 -15.29 -3.67 -4.98
C TYR A 317 -15.07 -4.17 -3.54
N GLY A 318 -16.06 -4.04 -2.66
CA GLY A 318 -15.90 -4.34 -1.24
C GLY A 318 -15.74 -5.81 -0.89
N LEU A 319 -14.98 -6.06 0.18
CA LEU A 319 -14.91 -7.34 0.87
C LEU A 319 -15.97 -7.45 1.99
N VAL A 320 -16.42 -6.31 2.53
CA VAL A 320 -17.42 -6.27 3.62
C VAL A 320 -18.51 -5.22 3.43
N GLU A 321 -19.70 -5.51 3.94
CA GLU A 321 -20.81 -4.57 4.04
C GLU A 321 -20.82 -3.93 5.45
N ILE A 322 -20.63 -2.60 5.53
CA ILE A 322 -20.71 -1.83 6.77
C ILE A 322 -22.16 -1.35 6.95
N ASN A 323 -22.89 -2.02 7.83
CA ASN A 323 -24.31 -1.75 8.03
C ASN A 323 -24.54 -0.44 8.81
N SER A 324 -25.68 0.23 8.58
CA SER A 324 -26.08 1.48 9.25
C SER A 324 -26.18 1.43 10.80
N ASN A 325 -26.21 0.24 11.39
CA ASN A 325 -26.15 -0.01 12.84
C ASN A 325 -24.71 -0.26 13.36
N LYS A 326 -23.69 0.03 12.54
CA LYS A 326 -22.25 -0.25 12.72
C LYS A 326 -21.81 -1.72 12.70
N THR A 327 -22.70 -2.71 12.51
CA THR A 327 -22.28 -4.11 12.32
C THR A 327 -21.63 -4.32 10.96
N VAL A 328 -20.70 -5.27 10.85
CA VAL A 328 -20.09 -5.67 9.57
C VAL A 328 -20.58 -7.05 9.15
N THR A 329 -20.87 -7.22 7.86
CA THR A 329 -21.15 -8.52 7.23
C THR A 329 -20.05 -8.82 6.22
N LEU A 330 -19.39 -9.97 6.33
CA LEU A 330 -18.43 -10.45 5.33
C LEU A 330 -19.16 -10.82 4.04
N LEU A 331 -18.59 -10.44 2.89
CA LEU A 331 -19.10 -10.81 1.56
C LEU A 331 -18.35 -12.05 1.02
N GLU A 332 -18.85 -12.62 -0.08
CA GLU A 332 -18.25 -13.83 -0.68
C GLU A 332 -16.79 -13.59 -1.12
N ASP A 333 -16.49 -12.39 -1.63
CA ASP A 333 -15.14 -11.98 -2.00
C ASP A 333 -14.16 -12.04 -0.81
N PHE A 334 -14.59 -11.73 0.42
CA PHE A 334 -13.75 -11.90 1.62
C PHE A 334 -13.38 -13.36 1.84
N ILE A 335 -14.33 -14.29 1.64
CA ILE A 335 -14.09 -15.73 1.81
C ILE A 335 -13.13 -16.24 0.73
N ASN A 336 -13.31 -15.82 -0.52
CA ASN A 336 -12.42 -16.17 -1.62
C ASN A 336 -11.00 -15.62 -1.41
N LEU A 337 -10.87 -14.36 -1.00
CA LEU A 337 -9.58 -13.74 -0.71
C LEU A 337 -8.89 -14.39 0.51
N GLN A 338 -9.64 -14.73 1.57
CA GLN A 338 -9.11 -15.45 2.73
C GLN A 338 -8.56 -16.82 2.30
N ASN A 339 -9.26 -17.54 1.42
CA ASN A 339 -8.80 -18.81 0.89
C ASN A 339 -7.50 -18.67 0.07
N ALA A 340 -7.38 -17.64 -0.75
CA ALA A 340 -6.16 -17.36 -1.50
C ALA A 340 -5.00 -16.94 -0.58
N TYR A 341 -5.19 -15.95 0.29
CA TYR A 341 -4.17 -15.52 1.25
C TYR A 341 -3.70 -16.65 2.19
N ASN A 342 -4.57 -17.59 2.57
CA ASN A 342 -4.18 -18.77 3.35
C ASN A 342 -3.19 -19.72 2.62
N ASN A 343 -3.05 -19.63 1.29
CA ASN A 343 -2.06 -20.38 0.52
C ASN A 343 -0.72 -19.64 0.37
N VAL A 344 -0.68 -18.33 0.59
CA VAL A 344 0.50 -17.48 0.38
C VAL A 344 1.64 -17.86 1.34
N VAL A 345 2.80 -18.19 0.76
CA VAL A 345 4.03 -18.47 1.50
C VAL A 345 5.01 -17.31 1.33
N LEU A 346 5.03 -16.41 2.31
CA LEU A 346 5.94 -15.27 2.29
C LEU A 346 7.43 -15.69 2.39
N PRO A 347 8.33 -15.05 1.62
CA PRO A 347 9.75 -15.28 1.71
C PRO A 347 10.31 -14.77 3.05
N ASN A 348 11.20 -15.55 3.66
CA ASN A 348 11.97 -15.13 4.83
C ASN A 348 13.43 -14.89 4.42
N VAL A 349 13.64 -13.80 3.68
CA VAL A 349 14.95 -13.40 3.15
C VAL A 349 15.58 -12.38 4.10
N SER A 350 16.84 -12.61 4.48
CA SER A 350 17.61 -11.62 5.24
C SER A 350 17.95 -10.41 4.37
N GLU A 351 17.91 -9.21 4.94
CA GLU A 351 18.37 -7.99 4.29
C GLU A 351 19.80 -8.08 3.72
N SER A 352 20.66 -8.97 4.24
CA SER A 352 22.05 -9.14 3.76
C SER A 352 22.13 -9.93 2.45
N SER A 353 21.04 -10.59 2.05
CA SER A 353 20.89 -11.28 0.77
C SER A 353 20.25 -10.43 -0.32
N ILE A 354 19.72 -9.25 0.04
CA ILE A 354 19.12 -8.31 -0.92
C ILE A 354 20.22 -7.67 -1.77
N ALA A 355 20.05 -7.73 -3.08
CA ALA A 355 21.02 -7.19 -4.03
C ALA A 355 21.04 -5.66 -3.99
N ASN A 356 22.24 -5.08 -4.03
CA ASN A 356 22.40 -3.65 -4.33
C ASN A 356 22.13 -3.45 -5.83
N VAL A 357 20.96 -2.91 -6.16
CA VAL A 357 20.61 -2.47 -7.52
C VAL A 357 21.08 -1.02 -7.69
N SER A 358 21.69 -0.71 -8.82
CA SER A 358 22.00 0.68 -9.19
C SER A 358 20.77 1.32 -9.82
N PHE A 359 20.50 2.57 -9.49
CA PHE A 359 19.47 3.35 -10.20
C PHE A 359 19.85 3.48 -11.70
N PRO A 360 18.89 3.37 -12.63
CA PRO A 360 19.12 3.66 -14.03
C PRO A 360 19.48 5.15 -14.21
N GLU A 361 20.33 5.46 -15.19
CA GLU A 361 20.63 6.85 -15.55
C GLU A 361 19.39 7.51 -16.17
N CYS A 362 19.11 8.78 -15.84
CA CYS A 362 18.04 9.50 -16.52
C CYS A 362 18.47 9.82 -17.96
N ASP A 363 17.72 9.31 -18.94
CA ASP A 363 17.91 9.52 -20.38
C ASP A 363 16.60 10.08 -20.93
N LYS A 364 16.62 11.35 -21.34
CA LYS A 364 15.42 12.05 -21.80
C LYS A 364 14.92 11.48 -23.13
N ASP A 365 15.84 11.28 -24.07
CA ASP A 365 15.53 10.79 -25.42
C ASP A 365 14.94 9.37 -25.37
N ALA A 366 15.39 8.52 -24.43
CA ALA A 366 14.86 7.18 -24.22
C ALA A 366 13.41 7.19 -23.68
N ILE A 367 13.09 8.09 -22.74
CA ILE A 367 11.73 8.21 -22.17
C ILE A 367 10.76 8.77 -23.22
N GLU A 368 11.15 9.80 -23.96
CA GLU A 368 10.34 10.32 -25.09
C GLU A 368 10.19 9.29 -26.23
N ALA A 369 11.13 8.33 -26.36
CA ALA A 369 10.99 7.21 -27.30
C ALA A 369 10.03 6.12 -26.81
N MET A 370 9.82 5.97 -25.50
CA MET A 370 8.77 5.11 -24.93
C MET A 370 7.37 5.71 -25.20
N TYR A 371 7.22 7.02 -24.99
CA TYR A 371 5.98 7.75 -25.31
C TYR A 371 6.27 9.20 -25.72
N SER A 372 5.99 9.55 -26.97
CA SER A 372 6.41 10.84 -27.57
C SER A 372 5.68 12.09 -27.07
N GLY A 373 4.61 11.92 -26.29
CA GLY A 373 3.88 13.01 -25.61
C GLY A 373 4.19 13.08 -24.11
N PHE A 374 5.27 12.46 -23.65
CA PHE A 374 5.64 12.47 -22.22
C PHE A 374 6.60 13.62 -21.94
N ASP A 375 6.27 14.49 -20.97
CA ASP A 375 7.22 15.53 -20.52
C ASP A 375 8.33 14.91 -19.66
N ALA A 376 9.39 14.47 -20.33
CA ALA A 376 10.61 13.96 -19.71
C ALA A 376 11.59 15.08 -19.30
N SER A 377 11.11 16.31 -19.04
CA SER A 377 11.96 17.38 -18.51
C SER A 377 12.50 17.05 -17.11
N PHE A 378 13.81 17.21 -16.93
CA PHE A 378 14.46 17.17 -15.61
C PHE A 378 14.69 18.57 -15.02
N ASP A 379 14.33 19.63 -15.75
CA ASP A 379 14.24 20.99 -15.21
C ASP A 379 12.92 21.12 -14.42
N LEU A 380 12.93 20.65 -13.18
CA LEU A 380 11.75 20.63 -12.30
C LEU A 380 11.32 22.05 -11.89
N PRO A 381 10.02 22.30 -11.65
CA PRO A 381 9.58 23.56 -11.05
C PRO A 381 10.21 23.75 -9.66
N ALA A 382 10.57 25.00 -9.37
CA ALA A 382 11.11 25.39 -8.07
C ALA A 382 10.03 25.29 -6.98
N CYS A 383 10.43 24.98 -5.75
CA CYS A 383 9.53 24.96 -4.60
C CYS A 383 8.82 26.33 -4.44
N PRO A 384 7.47 26.39 -4.45
CA PRO A 384 6.72 27.63 -4.27
C PRO A 384 6.99 28.35 -2.95
N ASP A 385 7.47 27.61 -1.93
CA ASP A 385 7.74 28.15 -0.60
C ASP A 385 8.88 27.39 0.12
N GLU A 386 10.13 27.61 -0.31
CA GLU A 386 11.30 27.00 0.36
C GLU A 386 11.45 27.40 1.83
N ASP A 387 10.88 28.53 2.25
CA ASP A 387 10.97 28.98 3.64
C ASP A 387 10.04 28.15 4.53
N LEU A 388 8.91 27.66 4.01
CA LEU A 388 8.03 26.69 4.67
C LEU A 388 8.74 25.37 5.00
N ILE A 389 9.58 24.86 4.07
CA ILE A 389 10.42 23.67 4.30
C ILE A 389 11.40 23.92 5.46
N LYS A 390 11.97 25.12 5.56
CA LYS A 390 12.95 25.47 6.60
C LYS A 390 12.29 25.79 7.95
N SER A 391 11.12 26.41 7.97
CA SER A 391 10.41 26.80 9.19
C SER A 391 9.58 25.68 9.81
N GLY A 392 9.13 24.73 8.99
CA GLY A 392 8.07 23.80 9.34
C GLY A 392 6.68 24.44 9.23
N VAL A 393 5.65 23.60 9.18
CA VAL A 393 4.25 24.03 9.40
C VAL A 393 3.89 23.90 10.88
N SER A 394 2.80 24.54 11.31
CA SER A 394 2.23 24.32 12.65
C SER A 394 1.16 23.23 12.59
N PRO A 395 1.39 22.03 13.16
CA PRO A 395 0.34 21.03 13.30
C PRO A 395 -0.68 21.40 14.38
N SER A 396 -1.93 20.99 14.19
CA SER A 396 -2.92 20.94 15.28
C SER A 396 -2.69 19.75 16.22
N HIS A 397 -2.13 18.65 15.68
CA HIS A 397 -1.75 17.44 16.43
C HIS A 397 -0.49 16.81 15.85
N THR A 398 0.33 16.18 16.70
CA THR A 398 1.49 15.37 16.28
C THR A 398 1.30 13.98 16.86
N GLY A 399 1.05 13.03 15.98
CA GLY A 399 0.58 11.69 16.30
C GLY A 399 1.51 10.89 17.21
N SER A 400 0.91 10.08 18.08
CA SER A 400 1.60 9.23 19.04
C SER A 400 0.88 7.89 19.25
N ILE A 401 1.64 6.83 19.55
CA ILE A 401 1.02 5.55 19.92
C ILE A 401 0.51 5.62 21.36
N VAL A 402 -0.81 5.47 21.52
CA VAL A 402 -1.52 5.38 22.79
C VAL A 402 -1.81 3.93 23.17
N SER A 403 -2.20 3.69 24.42
CA SER A 403 -2.47 2.33 24.90
C SER A 403 -3.84 1.82 24.45
N VAL A 404 -3.85 0.81 23.58
CA VAL A 404 -5.07 0.08 23.20
C VAL A 404 -5.58 -0.72 24.41
N THR A 405 -6.73 -0.32 24.96
CA THR A 405 -7.35 -0.99 26.12
C THR A 405 -8.62 -1.76 25.78
N LYS A 406 -9.21 -1.49 24.61
CA LYS A 406 -10.42 -2.15 24.10
C LYS A 406 -10.03 -3.12 23.00
N THR A 407 -10.34 -4.40 23.19
CA THR A 407 -10.08 -5.46 22.21
C THR A 407 -11.35 -6.15 21.72
N THR A 408 -12.53 -5.70 22.17
CA THR A 408 -13.83 -6.29 21.81
C THR A 408 -14.82 -5.21 21.38
N LEU A 409 -15.73 -5.60 20.49
CA LEU A 409 -16.68 -4.69 19.86
C LEU A 409 -17.99 -4.55 20.65
N PRO A 410 -18.66 -3.38 20.59
CA PRO A 410 -20.00 -3.20 21.11
C PRO A 410 -21.09 -3.73 20.16
N TYR A 411 -20.72 -4.20 18.97
CA TYR A 411 -21.59 -4.71 17.91
C TYR A 411 -20.98 -5.96 17.27
N SER A 412 -21.81 -6.73 16.55
CA SER A 412 -21.40 -8.00 15.93
C SER A 412 -20.70 -7.84 14.58
N VAL A 413 -19.82 -8.79 14.27
CA VAL A 413 -19.38 -9.13 12.91
C VAL A 413 -20.13 -10.40 12.49
N TYR A 414 -20.62 -10.45 11.25
CA TYR A 414 -21.36 -11.58 10.70
C TYR A 414 -20.63 -12.19 9.49
N GLY A 415 -20.58 -13.52 9.41
CA GLY A 415 -20.15 -14.21 8.19
C GLY A 415 -21.19 -14.15 7.07
N THR A 416 -20.85 -14.62 5.88
CA THR A 416 -21.75 -14.64 4.69
C THR A 416 -23.08 -15.36 4.95
N ALA A 417 -23.08 -16.39 5.80
CA ALA A 417 -24.28 -17.12 6.23
C ALA A 417 -25.07 -16.45 7.37
N GLY A 418 -24.70 -15.24 7.81
CA GLY A 418 -25.36 -14.48 8.87
C GLY A 418 -25.09 -14.95 10.30
N ASN A 419 -24.19 -15.92 10.50
CA ASN A 419 -23.72 -16.31 11.83
C ASN A 419 -22.78 -15.23 12.40
N ALA A 420 -22.90 -14.94 13.69
CA ALA A 420 -21.94 -14.09 14.38
C ALA A 420 -20.55 -14.75 14.43
N ILE A 421 -19.52 -13.94 14.27
CA ILE A 421 -18.11 -14.29 14.37
C ILE A 421 -17.56 -13.84 15.74
N ASP A 422 -16.58 -14.57 16.29
CA ASP A 422 -15.83 -14.10 17.46
C ASP A 422 -14.94 -12.91 17.04
N ALA A 423 -15.33 -11.71 17.47
CA ALA A 423 -14.71 -10.46 17.09
C ALA A 423 -13.89 -9.91 18.26
N THR A 424 -12.68 -10.46 18.41
CA THR A 424 -11.70 -10.05 19.43
C THR A 424 -10.36 -9.72 18.77
N LEU A 425 -9.82 -8.54 19.04
CA LEU A 425 -8.49 -8.12 18.58
C LEU A 425 -7.41 -8.86 19.38
N THR A 426 -6.52 -9.55 18.67
CA THR A 426 -5.29 -10.09 19.25
C THR A 426 -4.22 -9.01 19.19
N MET A 427 -3.80 -8.49 20.34
CA MET A 427 -2.62 -7.61 20.37
C MET A 427 -1.37 -8.46 20.12
N LEU A 428 -0.66 -8.18 19.02
CA LEU A 428 0.54 -8.91 18.64
C LEU A 428 1.76 -8.47 19.47
N ALA A 429 2.81 -9.29 19.47
CA ALA A 429 4.05 -8.97 20.15
C ALA A 429 4.87 -7.88 19.41
N ASP A 430 5.89 -7.32 20.07
CA ASP A 430 6.76 -6.29 19.48
C ASP A 430 7.31 -6.70 18.11
N ASN A 431 7.07 -5.85 17.11
CA ASN A 431 7.44 -6.02 15.71
C ASN A 431 6.91 -7.30 15.03
N GLN A 432 5.93 -7.98 15.65
CA GLN A 432 5.16 -9.02 15.01
C GLN A 432 4.14 -8.38 14.06
N ILE A 433 4.28 -8.69 12.78
CA ILE A 433 3.30 -8.33 11.75
C ILE A 433 2.15 -9.33 11.75
N ASN A 434 0.99 -8.90 11.29
CA ASN A 434 -0.09 -9.83 10.98
C ASN A 434 0.27 -10.72 9.78
N SER A 435 -0.41 -11.85 9.66
CA SER A 435 -0.21 -12.83 8.59
C SER A 435 -1.46 -13.69 8.40
N PRO A 436 -1.65 -14.34 7.22
CA PRO A 436 -2.74 -15.30 6.97
C PRO A 436 -2.98 -16.24 8.15
N SER A 437 -4.22 -16.23 8.64
CA SER A 437 -4.57 -16.83 9.93
C SER A 437 -4.81 -18.34 9.87
N GLY A 438 -4.97 -18.89 8.66
CA GLY A 438 -5.39 -20.28 8.45
C GLY A 438 -6.82 -20.58 8.90
N VAL A 439 -7.62 -19.54 9.21
CA VAL A 439 -9.04 -19.66 9.53
C VAL A 439 -9.84 -19.87 8.24
N ASP A 440 -10.85 -20.74 8.31
CA ASP A 440 -11.81 -21.02 7.25
C ASP A 440 -13.20 -20.51 7.70
N ASP A 441 -13.65 -19.43 7.07
CA ASP A 441 -14.96 -18.80 7.33
C ASP A 441 -16.08 -19.23 6.38
N SER A 442 -15.82 -20.17 5.47
CA SER A 442 -16.85 -20.73 4.59
C SER A 442 -17.87 -21.60 5.33
N SER A 443 -17.54 -22.03 6.56
CA SER A 443 -18.30 -22.99 7.34
C SER A 443 -18.93 -22.37 8.61
N PRO A 444 -20.20 -22.68 8.93
CA PRO A 444 -20.81 -22.26 10.20
C PRO A 444 -20.00 -22.80 11.38
N SER A 445 -19.57 -21.90 12.26
CA SER A 445 -18.71 -22.23 13.41
C SER A 445 -19.38 -23.23 14.36
N SER A 446 -19.08 -24.53 14.19
CA SER A 446 -19.49 -25.55 15.15
C SER A 446 -18.62 -25.44 16.40
N THR A 447 -19.24 -25.10 17.54
CA THR A 447 -18.55 -24.95 18.82
C THR A 447 -17.97 -26.30 19.27
N SER A 448 -16.71 -26.55 18.93
CA SER A 448 -16.04 -27.84 19.17
C SER A 448 -14.98 -27.68 20.26
N THR A 449 -15.34 -28.08 21.48
CA THR A 449 -14.39 -28.28 22.58
C THR A 449 -13.26 -29.20 22.15
N SER A 450 -12.02 -28.79 22.44
CA SER A 450 -10.82 -29.52 22.07
C SER A 450 -10.71 -30.89 22.75
N THR A 451 -10.63 -31.95 21.94
CA THR A 451 -10.07 -33.25 22.37
C THR A 451 -9.04 -33.71 21.35
N SER A 452 -7.79 -33.72 21.78
CA SER A 452 -6.64 -34.15 20.99
C SER A 452 -6.64 -35.66 20.77
N GLN A 453 -6.66 -36.10 19.50
CA GLN A 453 -6.27 -37.45 19.12
C GLN A 453 -5.32 -37.44 17.93
N SER A 454 -4.09 -37.90 18.20
CA SER A 454 -3.06 -38.16 17.20
C SER A 454 -3.43 -39.38 16.35
N THR A 455 -3.51 -39.24 15.02
CA THR A 455 -3.50 -40.39 14.11
C THR A 455 -2.47 -40.19 12.99
N SER A 456 -1.63 -41.21 12.82
CA SER A 456 -0.56 -41.28 11.82
C SER A 456 -1.12 -41.53 10.41
N ARG A 457 -0.75 -40.71 9.42
CA ARG A 457 -1.05 -40.98 8.00
C ARG A 457 0.02 -41.92 7.41
N SER A 458 -0.41 -43.09 6.94
CA SER A 458 0.36 -43.92 6.01
C SER A 458 -0.02 -43.55 4.57
N ALA A 459 0.97 -43.37 3.70
CA ALA A 459 0.75 -42.99 2.31
C ALA A 459 0.30 -44.18 1.44
N ALA A 460 -0.61 -43.91 0.51
CA ALA A 460 -0.91 -44.79 -0.63
C ALA A 460 -1.25 -43.92 -1.85
N ALA A 461 -0.49 -44.08 -2.94
CA ALA A 461 -0.72 -43.41 -4.21
C ALA A 461 -1.66 -44.23 -5.12
N PRO A 462 -2.41 -43.60 -6.04
CA PRO A 462 -2.96 -44.26 -7.22
C PRO A 462 -2.17 -43.95 -8.50
N ALA A 463 -2.27 -44.85 -9.48
CA ALA A 463 -1.54 -44.82 -10.75
C ALA A 463 -2.30 -44.10 -11.89
N ALA A 464 -1.60 -43.84 -12.99
CA ALA A 464 -2.07 -43.04 -14.14
C ALA A 464 -2.63 -43.86 -15.33
N VAL A 465 -2.96 -43.14 -16.43
CA VAL A 465 -3.07 -43.56 -17.86
C VAL A 465 -4.48 -44.02 -18.32
N PRO A 466 -4.99 -43.72 -19.56
CA PRO A 466 -4.56 -42.81 -20.65
C PRO A 466 -5.63 -41.80 -21.21
N ILE A 467 -5.20 -41.04 -22.23
CA ILE A 467 -5.85 -39.95 -23.00
C ILE A 467 -6.82 -40.40 -24.13
N MET A 468 -7.88 -39.61 -24.36
CA MET A 468 -8.55 -39.28 -25.66
C MET A 468 -9.21 -37.87 -25.56
N GLY A 469 -9.51 -37.09 -26.62
CA GLY A 469 -9.18 -37.30 -28.05
C GLY A 469 -9.84 -36.36 -29.10
N LEU A 470 -9.75 -35.01 -28.97
CA LEU A 470 -10.18 -33.97 -29.96
C LEU A 470 -11.72 -33.81 -30.20
N PRO A 471 -12.22 -32.72 -30.86
CA PRO A 471 -11.51 -31.61 -31.53
C PRO A 471 -11.89 -30.17 -31.13
N MET A 472 -11.10 -29.21 -31.64
CA MET A 472 -11.27 -27.75 -31.57
C MET A 472 -12.61 -27.22 -32.11
N LEU A 473 -13.03 -26.08 -31.56
CA LEU A 473 -13.84 -25.08 -32.27
C LEU A 473 -13.27 -23.68 -31.98
N VAL A 474 -12.70 -23.04 -33.01
CA VAL A 474 -12.16 -21.68 -32.94
C VAL A 474 -13.30 -20.70 -33.20
N SER A 475 -13.53 -19.76 -32.30
CA SER A 475 -14.40 -18.61 -32.54
C SER A 475 -13.69 -17.33 -32.12
N THR A 476 -13.25 -16.57 -33.12
CA THR A 476 -12.67 -15.24 -32.93
C THR A 476 -13.79 -14.24 -32.61
N PHE A 477 -13.81 -13.70 -31.39
CA PHE A 477 -14.50 -12.46 -31.08
C PHE A 477 -13.49 -11.40 -30.70
N VAL A 478 -13.38 -10.39 -31.56
CA VAL A 478 -12.71 -9.12 -31.25
C VAL A 478 -13.77 -8.26 -30.55
N LEU A 479 -13.61 -8.03 -29.24
CA LEU A 479 -14.32 -6.96 -28.55
C LEU A 479 -13.37 -5.78 -28.38
N VAL A 480 -13.70 -4.67 -29.04
CA VAL A 480 -13.18 -3.36 -28.69
C VAL A 480 -14.14 -2.77 -27.67
N SER A 481 -13.73 -2.74 -26.41
CA SER A 481 -14.45 -2.06 -25.32
C SER A 481 -13.65 -0.84 -24.90
N THR A 482 -14.17 0.34 -25.22
CA THR A 482 -13.55 1.64 -24.92
C THR A 482 -13.63 1.97 -23.43
N LEU A 483 -12.52 2.51 -22.92
CA LEU A 483 -12.36 3.08 -21.59
C LEU A 483 -13.50 4.06 -21.24
N PHE A 484 -14.07 3.91 -20.05
CA PHE A 484 -14.78 4.94 -19.31
C PHE A 484 -14.59 4.66 -17.81
N ILE A 485 -13.41 5.03 -17.30
CA ILE A 485 -13.23 5.25 -15.86
C ILE A 485 -13.65 6.69 -15.62
N ALA A 486 -14.64 6.86 -14.75
CA ALA A 486 -15.14 8.18 -14.36
C ALA A 486 -14.17 8.82 -13.36
N ILE A 487 -14.14 10.15 -13.36
CA ILE A 487 -13.31 10.98 -12.49
C ILE A 487 -13.55 10.62 -11.01
N LEU A 488 -12.47 10.17 -10.37
CA LEU A 488 -12.15 10.35 -8.95
C LEU A 488 -10.68 10.83 -8.86
#